data_AF-A0A9E3KZM6-F1
#
_entry.id   AF-A0A9E3KZM6-F1
#
_cell.length_a   1.000
_cell.length_b   1.000
_cell.length_c   1.000
_cell.angle_alpha   90.00
_cell.angle_beta   90.00
_cell.angle_gamma   90.00
#
_symmetry.space_group_name_H-M   'P 1'
#
loop_
_entity.id
_entity.type
_entity.pdbx_description
1 polymer ?
#
loop_
_entity_poly.entity_id
_entity_poly.type
_entity_poly.pdbx_seq_one_letter_code
_entity_poly.pdbx_strand_id
1 'polypeptide(L)'
;MSESLLKKPAVHPFVECPNCKQLLEYGADVCPRCREEIDSDYALVSAVVVHHNTQACSLANSIKGGDAFAYIAIAGSAFIYAIDVYAVGSLALFYFIVLWPVMPLLIILVWFIRFGRFRIGDEEYLRAKREMRGSLLLWLAILAVQLIVIWASWSRPPST
;
A
#
# COMPACT_ATOMS: atom_id res chain seq x y z
N MET A 1 -9.45 36.39 0.07
CA MET A 1 -10.21 35.14 -0.15
C MET A 1 -9.26 33.92 -0.09
N SER A 2 -8.60 33.69 1.04
CA SER A 2 -7.56 32.63 1.16
C SER A 2 -7.66 31.76 2.43
N GLU A 3 -8.68 31.95 3.27
CA GLU A 3 -8.84 31.17 4.51
C GLU A 3 -9.52 29.80 4.33
N SER A 4 -10.12 29.48 3.18
CA SER A 4 -10.87 28.23 3.02
C SER A 4 -10.03 27.00 2.66
N LEU A 5 -8.80 27.16 2.16
CA LEU A 5 -7.98 26.02 1.70
C LEU A 5 -7.29 25.25 2.83
N LEU A 6 -7.23 25.80 4.04
CA LEU A 6 -6.65 25.14 5.23
C LEU A 6 -7.70 24.55 6.19
N LYS A 7 -9.00 24.73 5.91
CA LYS A 7 -10.05 24.09 6.71
C LYS A 7 -10.06 22.62 6.35
N LYS A 8 -9.30 21.81 7.09
CA LYS A 8 -9.32 20.34 6.99
C LYS A 8 -10.80 19.93 6.96
N PRO A 9 -11.24 19.15 5.97
CA PRO A 9 -12.62 18.69 5.94
C PRO A 9 -12.92 18.04 7.28
N ALA A 10 -14.05 18.42 7.89
CA ALA A 10 -14.49 17.80 9.13
C ALA A 10 -14.75 16.32 8.83
N VAL A 11 -13.81 15.46 9.20
CA VAL A 11 -13.99 14.01 9.09
C VAL A 11 -14.85 13.62 10.28
N HIS A 12 -16.13 13.37 10.01
CA HIS A 12 -17.04 12.83 11.02
C HIS A 12 -16.68 11.36 11.24
N PRO A 13 -16.26 10.96 12.46
CA PRO A 13 -16.00 9.56 12.73
C PRO A 13 -17.30 8.76 12.68
N PHE A 14 -17.20 7.51 12.24
CA PHE A 14 -18.32 6.57 12.19
C PHE A 14 -18.15 5.49 13.24
N VAL A 15 -19.26 5.03 13.81
CA VAL A 15 -19.35 3.97 14.82
C VAL A 15 -20.16 2.81 14.25
N GLU A 16 -19.73 1.58 14.47
CA GLU A 16 -20.51 0.40 14.09
C GLU A 16 -21.44 -0.04 15.21
N CYS A 17 -22.74 -0.13 14.94
CA CYS A 17 -23.71 -0.67 15.90
C CYS A 17 -23.29 -2.09 16.36
N PRO A 18 -23.26 -2.38 17.68
CA PRO A 18 -22.79 -3.67 18.19
C PRO A 18 -23.65 -4.85 17.71
N ASN A 19 -24.96 -4.63 17.54
CA ASN A 19 -25.94 -5.63 17.16
C ASN A 19 -26.05 -5.80 15.64
N CYS A 20 -26.42 -4.75 14.89
CA CYS A 20 -26.68 -4.87 13.44
C CYS A 20 -25.51 -4.51 12.52
N LYS A 21 -24.35 -4.08 13.06
CA LYS A 21 -23.14 -3.68 12.32
C LYS A 21 -23.31 -2.54 11.31
N GLN A 22 -24.40 -1.77 11.40
CA GLN A 22 -24.57 -0.56 10.59
C GLN A 22 -23.63 0.54 11.07
N LEU A 23 -23.00 1.26 10.12
CA LEU A 23 -22.23 2.47 10.39
C LEU A 23 -23.16 3.64 10.72
N LEU A 24 -22.85 4.33 11.81
CA LEU A 24 -23.59 5.46 12.37
C LEU A 24 -22.65 6.63 12.58
N GLU A 25 -23.18 7.84 12.60
CA GLU A 25 -22.38 9.01 12.99
C GLU A 25 -22.01 8.92 14.47
N TYR A 26 -20.78 9.31 14.81
CA TYR A 26 -20.32 9.37 16.19
C TYR A 26 -21.20 10.32 17.03
N GLY A 27 -21.62 9.86 18.21
CA GLY A 27 -22.54 10.58 19.10
C GLY A 27 -24.01 10.15 18.97
N ALA A 28 -24.32 9.13 18.18
CA ALA A 28 -25.63 8.48 18.22
C ALA A 28 -25.77 7.62 19.49
N ASP A 29 -26.68 7.98 20.39
CA ASP A 29 -26.95 7.21 21.62
C ASP A 29 -27.72 5.91 21.34
N VAL A 30 -28.52 5.88 20.27
CA VAL A 30 -29.39 4.74 19.93
C VAL A 30 -29.32 4.46 18.43
N CYS A 31 -29.17 3.19 18.06
CA CYS A 31 -29.17 2.78 16.65
C CYS A 31 -30.55 3.01 16.00
N PRO A 32 -30.66 3.77 14.89
CA PRO A 32 -31.93 4.05 14.24
C PRO A 32 -32.62 2.82 13.66
N ARG A 33 -31.88 1.73 13.40
CA ARG A 33 -32.38 0.51 12.77
C ARG A 33 -32.85 -0.54 13.77
N CYS A 34 -32.00 -0.94 14.71
CA CYS A 34 -32.31 -1.98 15.68
C CYS A 34 -32.66 -1.45 17.08
N ARG A 35 -32.56 -0.13 17.30
CA ARG A 35 -32.83 0.55 18.59
C ARG A 35 -31.95 0.09 19.76
N GLU A 36 -30.79 -0.50 19.45
CA GLU A 36 -29.78 -0.82 20.45
C GLU A 36 -29.18 0.46 21.01
N GLU A 37 -29.06 0.55 22.34
CA GLU A 37 -28.33 1.62 23.01
C GLU A 37 -26.83 1.44 22.78
N ILE A 38 -26.14 2.53 22.43
CA ILE A 38 -24.72 2.50 22.10
C ILE A 38 -23.97 3.08 23.28
N ASP A 39 -23.32 2.20 24.03
CA ASP A 39 -22.43 2.61 25.10
C ASP A 39 -21.31 3.52 24.57
N SER A 40 -21.03 4.60 25.29
CA SER A 40 -20.07 5.63 24.87
C SER A 40 -18.63 5.13 24.80
N ASP A 41 -18.24 4.20 25.68
CA ASP A 41 -16.90 3.60 25.65
C ASP A 41 -16.76 2.68 24.44
N TYR A 42 -17.78 1.87 24.16
CA TYR A 42 -17.85 1.09 22.94
C TYR A 42 -17.81 1.97 21.67
N ALA A 43 -18.55 3.08 21.65
CA ALA A 43 -18.58 4.00 20.51
C ALA A 43 -17.20 4.57 20.19
N LEU A 44 -16.44 4.97 21.21
CA LEU A 44 -15.08 5.48 21.05
C LEU A 44 -14.14 4.41 20.46
N VAL A 45 -14.16 3.20 21.02
CA VAL A 45 -13.31 2.09 20.53
C VAL A 45 -13.68 1.72 19.10
N SER A 46 -14.97 1.57 18.81
CA SER A 46 -15.48 1.25 17.48
C SER A 46 -15.07 2.33 16.46
N ALA A 47 -15.19 3.62 16.81
CA ALA A 47 -14.76 4.71 15.93
C ALA A 47 -13.27 4.64 15.59
N VAL A 48 -12.41 4.34 16.58
CA VAL A 48 -10.96 4.19 16.35
C VAL A 48 -10.68 3.01 15.42
N VAL A 49 -11.37 1.87 15.61
CA VAL A 49 -11.23 0.67 14.77
C VAL A 49 -11.65 0.96 13.33
N VAL A 50 -12.85 1.53 13.13
CA VAL A 50 -13.38 1.89 11.79
C VAL A 50 -12.45 2.89 11.10
N HIS A 51 -11.99 3.90 11.83
CA HIS A 51 -11.06 4.89 11.29
C HIS A 51 -9.74 4.25 10.84
N HIS A 52 -9.19 3.36 11.68
CA HIS A 52 -7.95 2.67 11.39
C HIS A 52 -8.08 1.73 10.16
N ASN A 53 -9.17 0.95 10.07
CA ASN A 53 -9.45 0.10 8.91
C ASN A 53 -9.62 0.94 7.64
N THR A 54 -10.40 2.01 7.71
CA THR A 54 -10.62 2.92 6.58
C THR A 54 -9.31 3.51 6.08
N GLN A 55 -8.44 3.98 6.98
CA GLN A 55 -7.11 4.47 6.61
C GLN A 55 -6.25 3.38 5.95
N ALA A 56 -6.25 2.17 6.51
CA ALA A 56 -5.48 1.04 5.99
C ALA A 56 -5.93 0.68 4.56
N CYS A 57 -7.23 0.56 4.34
CA CYS A 57 -7.85 0.26 3.04
C CYS A 57 -7.60 1.37 2.02
N SER A 58 -7.78 2.65 2.42
CA SER A 58 -7.53 3.80 1.56
C SER A 58 -6.07 3.84 1.09
N LEU A 59 -5.11 3.68 2.01
CA LEU A 59 -3.69 3.68 1.65
C LEU A 59 -3.31 2.46 0.81
N ALA A 60 -3.88 1.28 1.10
CA ALA A 60 -3.67 0.09 0.27
C ALA A 60 -4.16 0.31 -1.17
N ASN A 61 -5.31 0.95 -1.36
CA ASN A 61 -5.82 1.30 -2.68
C ASN A 61 -4.91 2.32 -3.41
N SER A 62 -4.35 3.30 -2.69
CA SER A 62 -3.37 4.21 -3.28
C SER A 62 -2.09 3.48 -3.73
N ILE A 63 -1.59 2.54 -2.92
CA ILE A 63 -0.40 1.74 -3.26
C ILE A 63 -0.68 0.83 -4.45
N LYS A 64 -1.85 0.19 -4.49
CA LYS A 64 -2.30 -0.65 -5.60
C LYS A 64 -2.39 0.13 -6.92
N GLY A 65 -2.79 1.40 -6.89
CA GLY A 65 -2.70 2.27 -8.06
C GLY A 65 -1.27 2.39 -8.60
N GLY A 66 -0.28 2.34 -7.71
CA GLY A 66 1.14 2.27 -8.05
C GLY A 66 1.59 0.95 -8.70
N ASP A 67 0.87 -0.16 -8.55
CA ASP A 67 1.24 -1.43 -9.19
C ASP A 67 1.13 -1.36 -10.72
N ALA A 68 0.34 -0.42 -11.28
CA ALA A 68 0.37 -0.12 -12.70
C ALA A 68 1.75 0.35 -13.19
N PHE A 69 2.53 0.98 -12.30
CA PHE A 69 3.92 1.37 -12.57
C PHE A 69 4.86 0.17 -12.71
N ALA A 70 4.48 -1.02 -12.22
CA ALA A 70 5.31 -2.22 -12.35
C ALA A 70 5.59 -2.58 -13.82
N TYR A 71 4.59 -2.44 -14.71
CA TYR A 71 4.77 -2.68 -16.14
C TYR A 71 5.77 -1.71 -16.76
N ILE A 72 5.69 -0.43 -16.38
CA ILE A 72 6.63 0.61 -16.81
C ILE A 72 8.03 0.31 -16.26
N ALA A 73 8.13 -0.11 -15.01
CA ALA A 73 9.40 -0.48 -14.39
C ALA A 73 10.06 -1.67 -15.10
N ILE A 74 9.30 -2.71 -15.47
CA ILE A 74 9.82 -3.86 -16.21
C ILE A 74 10.28 -3.45 -17.61
N ALA A 75 9.41 -2.74 -18.37
CA ALA A 75 9.73 -2.29 -19.72
C ALA A 75 10.94 -1.33 -19.74
N GLY A 76 10.96 -0.37 -18.82
CA GLY A 76 12.07 0.56 -18.63
C GLY A 76 13.37 -0.15 -18.23
N SER A 77 13.28 -1.17 -17.37
CA SER A 77 14.45 -1.98 -16.99
C SER A 77 15.04 -2.73 -18.19
N ALA A 78 14.20 -3.37 -18.99
CA ALA A 78 14.65 -4.08 -20.19
C ALA A 78 15.25 -3.12 -21.22
N PHE A 79 14.64 -1.95 -21.42
CA PHE A 79 15.12 -0.92 -22.33
C PHE A 79 16.48 -0.35 -21.90
N ILE A 80 16.62 0.02 -20.62
CA ILE A 80 17.88 0.55 -20.08
C ILE A 80 18.98 -0.51 -20.12
N TYR A 81 18.67 -1.77 -19.79
CA TYR A 81 19.61 -2.88 -19.95
C TYR A 81 20.12 -3.01 -21.39
N ALA A 82 19.24 -2.91 -22.38
CA ALA A 82 19.63 -2.96 -23.79
C ALA A 82 20.55 -1.80 -24.17
N ILE A 83 20.26 -0.57 -23.73
CA ILE A 83 21.13 0.59 -23.96
C ILE A 83 22.52 0.38 -23.33
N ASP A 84 22.55 -0.05 -22.07
CA ASP A 84 23.81 -0.27 -21.34
C ASP A 84 24.70 -1.31 -22.03
N VAL A 85 24.11 -2.43 -22.49
CA VAL A 85 24.84 -3.50 -23.16
C VAL A 85 25.28 -3.11 -24.58
N TYR A 86 24.39 -2.52 -25.38
CA TYR A 86 24.65 -2.33 -26.81
C TYR A 86 25.24 -0.96 -27.18
N ALA A 87 24.91 0.09 -26.44
CA ALA A 87 25.36 1.45 -26.76
C ALA A 87 26.54 1.89 -25.90
N VAL A 88 26.50 1.62 -24.59
CA VAL A 88 27.53 2.08 -23.64
C VAL A 88 28.64 1.04 -23.47
N GLY A 89 28.31 -0.25 -23.54
CA GLY A 89 29.23 -1.35 -23.21
C GLY A 89 29.54 -1.43 -21.71
N SER A 90 28.73 -0.80 -20.86
CA SER A 90 28.87 -0.82 -19.40
C SER A 90 27.49 -0.87 -18.74
N LEU A 91 27.39 -1.52 -17.58
CA LEU A 91 26.13 -1.69 -16.83
C LEU A 91 25.90 -0.62 -15.76
N ALA A 92 26.55 0.54 -15.88
CA ALA A 92 26.55 1.57 -14.86
C ALA A 92 25.13 2.09 -14.55
N LEU A 93 24.27 2.28 -15.56
CA LEU A 93 22.92 2.80 -15.37
C LEU A 93 21.99 1.72 -14.81
N PHE A 94 22.18 0.46 -15.22
CA PHE A 94 21.40 -0.67 -14.73
C PHE A 94 21.57 -0.89 -13.22
N TYR A 95 22.73 -0.59 -12.63
CA TYR A 95 22.86 -0.67 -11.16
C TYR A 95 21.92 0.30 -10.42
N PHE A 96 21.69 1.50 -10.95
CA PHE A 96 20.77 2.47 -10.34
C PHE A 96 19.31 2.08 -10.50
N ILE A 97 18.97 1.27 -11.52
CA ILE A 97 17.59 0.85 -11.78
C ILE A 97 17.03 -0.08 -10.71
N VAL A 98 17.91 -0.77 -9.98
CA VAL A 98 17.55 -1.64 -8.84
C VAL A 98 16.86 -0.84 -7.74
N LEU A 99 17.10 0.47 -7.65
CA LEU A 99 16.44 1.34 -6.68
C LEU A 99 14.94 1.55 -6.97
N TRP A 100 14.50 1.35 -8.22
CA TRP A 100 13.09 1.53 -8.59
C TRP A 100 12.14 0.60 -7.83
N PRO A 101 12.33 -0.74 -7.81
CA PRO A 101 11.46 -1.61 -7.03
C PRO A 101 11.69 -1.50 -5.52
N VAL A 102 12.83 -0.97 -5.05
CA VAL A 102 13.09 -0.78 -3.61
C VAL A 102 12.13 0.24 -2.99
N MET A 103 11.83 1.33 -3.68
CA MET A 103 10.91 2.35 -3.18
C MET A 103 9.49 1.83 -2.84
N PRO A 104 8.75 1.16 -3.75
CA PRO A 104 7.45 0.60 -3.44
C PRO A 104 7.53 -0.53 -2.39
N LEU A 105 8.61 -1.32 -2.37
CA LEU A 105 8.83 -2.31 -1.31
C LEU A 105 8.90 -1.67 0.08
N LEU A 106 9.61 -0.55 0.22
CA LEU A 106 9.67 0.19 1.48
C LEU A 106 8.30 0.75 1.88
N ILE A 107 7.54 1.31 0.93
CA ILE A 107 6.19 1.82 1.19
C ILE A 107 5.26 0.69 1.67
N ILE A 108 5.29 -0.46 0.98
CA ILE A 108 4.51 -1.65 1.35
C ILE A 108 4.94 -2.17 2.74
N LEU A 109 6.24 -2.19 3.03
CA LEU A 109 6.75 -2.61 4.34
C LEU A 109 6.28 -1.69 5.46
N VAL A 110 6.34 -0.36 5.24
CA VAL A 110 5.80 0.64 6.18
C VAL A 110 4.31 0.43 6.41
N TRP A 111 3.55 0.09 5.36
CA TRP A 111 2.13 -0.27 5.49
C TRP A 111 1.94 -1.50 6.40
N PHE A 112 2.73 -2.56 6.22
CA PHE A 112 2.66 -3.76 7.08
C PHE A 112 3.10 -3.49 8.53
N ILE A 113 4.10 -2.64 8.74
CA ILE A 113 4.54 -2.25 10.09
C ILE A 113 3.42 -1.46 10.79
N ARG A 114 2.79 -0.52 10.08
CA ARG A 114 1.74 0.35 10.63
C ARG A 114 0.43 -0.38 10.87
N PHE A 115 -0.05 -1.14 9.89
CA PHE A 115 -1.40 -1.72 9.90
C PHE A 115 -1.41 -3.24 10.04
N GLY A 116 -0.32 -3.94 9.75
CA GLY A 116 -0.29 -5.41 9.63
C GLY A 116 -0.45 -6.17 10.95
N ARG A 117 -0.18 -5.53 12.09
CA ARG A 117 -0.33 -6.11 13.44
C ARG A 117 -1.77 -6.11 13.94
N PHE A 118 -2.68 -5.40 13.27
CA PHE A 118 -4.07 -5.30 13.68
C PHE A 118 -4.81 -6.63 13.43
N ARG A 119 -5.41 -7.19 14.49
CA ARG A 119 -6.11 -8.50 14.44
C ARG A 119 -7.61 -8.36 14.17
N ILE A 120 -8.20 -7.22 14.50
CA ILE A 120 -9.65 -6.98 14.45
C ILE A 120 -9.94 -6.16 13.18
N GLY A 121 -9.93 -6.82 12.04
CA GLY A 121 -10.23 -6.18 10.75
C GLY A 121 -11.56 -6.67 10.19
N ASP A 122 -12.28 -5.77 9.55
CA ASP A 122 -13.41 -6.14 8.68
C ASP A 122 -12.93 -6.94 7.46
N GLU A 123 -13.88 -7.47 6.68
CA GLU A 123 -13.58 -8.24 5.47
C GLU A 123 -12.80 -7.41 4.44
N GLU A 124 -13.06 -6.10 4.37
CA GLU A 124 -12.38 -5.18 3.47
C GLU A 124 -10.90 -5.02 3.82
N TYR A 125 -10.57 -4.88 5.10
CA TYR A 125 -9.20 -4.84 5.61
C TYR A 125 -8.48 -6.16 5.32
N LEU A 126 -9.14 -7.30 5.53
CA LEU A 126 -8.55 -8.62 5.21
C LEU A 126 -8.29 -8.76 3.71
N ARG A 127 -9.18 -8.22 2.86
CA ARG A 127 -8.95 -8.14 1.42
C ARG A 127 -7.77 -7.22 1.11
N ALA A 128 -7.72 -6.00 1.64
CA ALA A 128 -6.61 -5.08 1.46
C ALA A 128 -5.27 -5.71 1.87
N LYS A 129 -5.23 -6.45 2.98
CA LYS A 129 -4.04 -7.17 3.44
C LYS A 129 -3.59 -8.26 2.46
N ARG A 130 -4.53 -8.98 1.84
CA ARG A 130 -4.22 -9.98 0.79
C ARG A 130 -3.69 -9.31 -0.47
N GLU A 131 -4.31 -8.21 -0.89
CA GLU A 131 -3.87 -7.43 -2.05
C GLU A 131 -2.47 -6.86 -1.84
N MET A 132 -2.18 -6.28 -0.67
CA MET A 132 -0.85 -5.79 -0.30
C MET A 132 0.22 -6.90 -0.27
N ARG A 133 -0.13 -8.14 0.08
CA ARG A 133 0.78 -9.29 -0.05
C ARG A 133 1.05 -9.63 -1.51
N GLY A 134 0.04 -9.52 -2.36
CA GLY A 134 0.19 -9.66 -3.82
C GLY A 134 1.16 -8.62 -4.38
N SER A 135 0.97 -7.34 -4.04
CA SER A 135 1.89 -6.27 -4.44
C SER A 135 3.30 -6.50 -3.91
N LEU A 136 3.45 -6.92 -2.65
CA LEU A 136 4.77 -7.27 -2.08
C LEU A 136 5.48 -8.34 -2.91
N LEU A 137 4.78 -9.43 -3.23
CA LEU A 137 5.33 -10.52 -4.03
C LEU A 137 5.68 -10.07 -5.45
N LEU A 138 4.85 -9.23 -6.08
CA LEU A 138 5.11 -8.66 -7.41
C LEU A 138 6.42 -7.86 -7.42
N TRP A 139 6.58 -6.92 -6.51
CA TRP A 139 7.76 -6.06 -6.45
C TRP A 139 9.03 -6.84 -6.04
N LEU A 140 8.90 -7.84 -5.16
CA LEU A 140 9.99 -8.76 -4.83
C LEU A 140 10.42 -9.58 -6.06
N ALA A 141 9.48 -10.06 -6.88
CA ALA A 141 9.81 -10.80 -8.09
C ALA A 141 10.56 -9.93 -9.10
N ILE A 142 10.14 -8.69 -9.30
CA ILE A 142 10.84 -7.73 -10.18
C ILE A 142 12.27 -7.49 -9.69
N LEU A 143 12.43 -7.22 -8.39
CA LEU A 143 13.75 -7.03 -7.79
C LEU A 143 14.63 -8.27 -7.95
N ALA A 144 14.09 -9.47 -7.69
CA ALA A 144 14.81 -10.72 -7.84
C ALA A 144 15.30 -10.93 -9.29
N VAL A 145 14.44 -10.67 -10.29
CA VAL A 145 14.83 -10.75 -11.71
C VAL A 145 15.97 -9.78 -12.03
N GLN A 146 15.90 -8.52 -11.59
CA GLN A 146 16.97 -7.55 -11.81
C GLN A 146 18.29 -7.99 -11.15
N LEU A 147 18.24 -8.50 -9.92
CA LEU A 147 19.43 -9.02 -9.22
C LEU A 147 20.04 -10.23 -9.94
N ILE A 148 19.21 -11.13 -10.49
CA ILE A 148 19.68 -12.26 -11.29
C ILE A 148 20.38 -11.76 -12.56
N VAL A 149 19.85 -10.75 -13.25
CA VAL A 149 20.48 -10.16 -14.45
C VAL A 149 21.82 -9.52 -14.11
N ILE A 150 21.92 -8.82 -12.98
CA ILE A 150 23.20 -8.25 -12.50
C ILE A 150 24.19 -9.37 -12.18
N TRP A 151 23.77 -10.38 -11.44
CA TRP A 151 24.63 -11.50 -11.08
C TRP A 151 25.11 -12.28 -12.32
N ALA A 152 24.22 -12.52 -13.29
CA ALA A 152 24.54 -13.23 -14.53
C ALA A 152 25.43 -12.41 -15.48
N SER A 153 25.36 -11.08 -15.41
CA SER A 153 26.26 -10.23 -16.20
C SER A 153 27.65 -10.14 -15.58
N TRP A 154 27.75 -10.16 -14.25
CA TRP A 154 29.03 -10.16 -13.54
C TRP A 154 29.80 -11.48 -13.68
N SER A 155 29.10 -12.60 -13.90
CA SER A 155 29.74 -13.91 -14.09
C SER A 155 30.29 -14.15 -15.51
N ARG A 156 30.05 -13.25 -16.46
CA ARG A 156 30.61 -13.37 -17.81
C ARG A 156 32.09 -12.96 -17.80
N PRO A 157 33.02 -13.84 -18.25
CA PRO A 157 34.42 -13.44 -18.39
C PRO A 157 34.55 -12.31 -19.41
N PRO A 158 35.50 -11.38 -19.23
CA PRO A 158 35.76 -10.35 -20.23
C PRO A 158 36.12 -11.05 -21.55
N SER A 159 35.38 -10.72 -22.62
CA SER A 159 35.72 -11.19 -23.96
C SER A 159 37.04 -10.55 -24.38
N THR A 160 38.12 -11.32 -24.29
CA THR A 160 39.45 -11.00 -24.84
C THR A 160 39.41 -10.88 -26.35
#